data_AF-A0A0B6Z3H3-F1
#
_entry.id   AF-A0A0B6Z3H3-F1
#
_cell.length_a   1.000
_cell.length_b   1.000
_cell.length_c   1.000
_cell.angle_alpha   90.00
_cell.angle_beta   90.00
_cell.angle_gamma   90.00
#
_symmetry.space_group_name_H-M   'P 1'
#
loop_
_entity.id
_entity.type
_entity.pdbx_description
1 polymer ?
#
loop_
_entity_poly.entity_id
_entity_poly.type
_entity_poly.pdbx_seq_one_letter_code
_entity_poly.pdbx_strand_id
1 'polypeptide(L)'
;EDLEMAISVSQVDSNYEVAVHVTDVVAYVDKDSTLDQECEHRGGASLFPLGKEPKHMLPTQICRDFCSLKPDFDRLAISVIIQVNEQGKVFGQPDVCKSVINSKQRFSH
;
A
#
# COMPACT_ATOMS: atom_id res chain seq x y z
N GLU A 1 8.02 -10.27 5.49
CA GLU A 1 7.35 -9.06 5.99
C GLU A 1 6.53 -8.48 4.87
N ASP A 2 5.29 -8.12 5.20
CA ASP A 2 4.32 -7.56 4.26
C ASP A 2 4.52 -6.06 4.18
N LEU A 3 4.64 -5.53 2.96
CA LEU A 3 4.80 -4.11 2.71
C LEU A 3 3.48 -3.59 2.15
N GLU A 4 2.66 -2.98 3.00
CA GLU A 4 1.33 -2.49 2.59
C GLU A 4 1.39 -1.10 1.94
N MET A 5 2.53 -0.41 2.07
CA MET A 5 2.74 0.95 1.60
C MET A 5 4.09 1.13 0.90
N ALA A 6 4.11 2.03 -0.08
CA ALA A 6 5.32 2.51 -0.75
C ALA A 6 5.24 4.04 -0.95
N ILE A 7 6.39 4.68 -1.12
CA ILE A 7 6.49 6.13 -1.37
C ILE A 7 7.34 6.34 -2.62
N SER A 8 6.91 7.25 -3.49
CA SER A 8 7.74 7.76 -4.59
C SER A 8 7.82 9.28 -4.54
N VAL A 9 8.96 9.81 -4.97
CA VAL A 9 9.21 11.25 -5.02
C VAL A 9 9.86 11.56 -6.36
N SER A 10 9.31 12.51 -7.10
CA SER A 10 9.88 13.03 -8.33
C SER A 10 9.98 14.55 -8.24
N GLN A 11 11.04 15.12 -8.83
CA GLN A 11 11.19 16.57 -8.91
C GLN A 11 10.51 17.06 -10.21
N VAL A 12 9.66 18.08 -10.08
CA VAL A 12 8.96 18.73 -11.19
C VAL A 12 9.27 20.23 -11.12
N ASP A 13 10.11 20.70 -12.02
CA ASP A 13 10.71 22.05 -11.97
C ASP A 13 11.40 22.32 -10.61
N SER A 14 10.94 23.36 -9.90
CA SER A 14 11.39 23.69 -8.54
C SER A 14 10.55 23.01 -7.45
N ASN A 15 9.56 22.20 -7.79
CA ASN A 15 8.68 21.54 -6.83
C ASN A 15 8.90 20.02 -6.83
N TYR A 16 8.19 19.33 -5.95
CA TYR A 16 8.21 17.89 -5.82
C TYR A 16 6.81 17.35 -6.00
N GLU A 17 6.70 16.25 -6.72
CA GLU A 17 5.55 15.38 -6.68
C GLU A 17 5.88 14.23 -5.73
N VAL A 18 5.05 14.06 -4.71
CA VAL A 18 5.18 12.98 -3.72
C VAL A 18 3.95 12.10 -3.87
N ALA A 19 4.16 10.81 -4.06
CA ALA A 19 3.07 9.85 -4.10
C ALA A 19 3.20 8.81 -2.98
N VAL A 20 2.09 8.58 -2.30
CA VAL A 20 1.93 7.47 -1.36
C VAL A 20 1.07 6.42 -2.02
N HIS A 21 1.57 5.19 -2.03
CA HIS A 21 0.92 4.05 -2.67
C HIS A 21 0.53 3.04 -1.61
N VAL A 22 -0.75 2.67 -1.55
CA VAL A 22 -1.28 1.65 -0.63
C VAL A 22 -1.79 0.47 -1.46
N THR A 23 -1.56 -0.76 -1.00
CA THR A 23 -2.05 -1.96 -1.71
C THR A 23 -3.55 -1.90 -2.00
N ASP A 24 -3.95 -2.26 -3.23
CA ASP A 24 -5.36 -2.32 -3.63
C ASP A 24 -5.97 -3.69 -3.22
N VAL A 25 -6.34 -3.82 -1.94
CA VAL A 25 -6.91 -5.08 -1.41
C VAL A 25 -8.24 -5.44 -2.07
N VAL A 26 -9.04 -4.45 -2.45
CA VAL A 26 -10.35 -4.66 -3.06
C VAL A 26 -10.24 -5.18 -4.51
N ALA A 27 -9.05 -5.16 -5.11
CA ALA A 27 -8.79 -5.86 -6.36
C ALA A 27 -8.69 -7.40 -6.20
N TYR A 28 -8.50 -7.89 -4.97
CA TYR A 28 -8.30 -9.32 -4.66
C TYR A 28 -9.40 -9.90 -3.77
N VAL A 29 -10.16 -9.05 -3.07
CA VAL A 29 -11.22 -9.44 -2.16
C VAL A 29 -12.49 -8.76 -2.60
N ASP A 30 -13.38 -9.53 -3.22
CA ASP A 30 -14.71 -9.05 -3.57
C ASP A 30 -15.54 -8.81 -2.31
N LYS A 31 -16.26 -7.69 -2.30
CA LYS A 31 -17.20 -7.35 -1.25
C LYS A 31 -18.23 -8.47 -1.05
N ASP A 32 -18.56 -8.77 0.20
CA ASP A 32 -19.53 -9.78 0.64
C ASP A 32 -19.14 -11.23 0.29
N SER A 33 -17.93 -11.46 -0.24
CA SER A 33 -17.39 -12.80 -0.49
C SER A 33 -17.11 -13.56 0.82
N THR A 34 -16.96 -14.88 0.74
CA THR A 34 -16.54 -15.68 1.91
C THR A 34 -15.22 -15.19 2.51
N LEU A 35 -14.31 -14.70 1.66
CA LEU A 35 -13.05 -14.14 2.11
C LEU A 35 -13.24 -12.80 2.84
N ASP A 36 -14.11 -11.93 2.33
CA ASP A 36 -14.45 -10.64 2.97
C ASP A 36 -15.09 -10.87 4.35
N GLN A 37 -16.08 -11.76 4.42
CA GLN A 37 -16.75 -12.13 5.68
C GLN A 37 -15.77 -12.72 6.71
N GLU A 38 -14.83 -13.55 6.27
CA GLU A 38 -13.78 -14.11 7.15
C GLU A 38 -12.81 -13.01 7.62
N CYS A 39 -12.47 -12.03 6.78
CA CYS A 39 -11.66 -10.88 7.18
C CYS A 39 -12.38 -10.01 8.23
N GLU A 40 -13.67 -9.77 8.02
CA GLU A 40 -14.53 -9.06 8.96
C GLU A 40 -14.62 -9.82 10.30
N HIS A 41 -14.82 -11.14 10.25
CA HIS A 41 -14.84 -12.00 11.44
C HIS A 41 -13.53 -11.95 12.24
N ARG A 42 -12.38 -11.79 11.55
CA ARG A 42 -11.05 -11.63 12.16
C ARG A 42 -10.80 -10.21 12.68
N GLY A 43 -11.74 -9.29 12.54
CA GLY A 43 -11.67 -7.91 13.03
C GLY A 43 -11.04 -6.91 12.06
N GLY A 44 -10.88 -7.27 10.79
CA GLY A 44 -10.44 -6.33 9.74
C GLY A 44 -8.98 -5.85 9.86
N ALA A 45 -8.14 -6.52 10.64
CA ALA A 45 -6.74 -6.16 10.82
C ALA A 45 -5.85 -7.37 11.09
N SER A 46 -4.57 -7.27 10.70
CA SER A 46 -3.54 -8.23 11.06
C SER A 46 -3.10 -8.01 12.52
N LEU A 47 -2.96 -9.10 13.27
CA LEU A 47 -2.55 -9.09 14.68
C LEU A 47 -1.10 -9.56 14.81
N PHE A 48 -0.27 -8.77 15.49
CA PHE A 48 1.16 -9.06 15.70
C PHE A 48 1.45 -9.32 17.19
N PRO A 49 1.10 -10.51 17.71
CA PRO A 49 1.36 -10.87 19.10
C PRO A 49 2.86 -10.97 19.40
N LEU A 50 3.28 -10.43 20.55
CA LEU A 50 4.69 -10.50 20.97
C LEU A 50 5.14 -11.96 21.14
N GLY A 51 6.26 -12.32 20.49
CA GLY A 51 6.87 -13.65 20.60
C GLY A 51 6.11 -14.78 19.88
N LYS A 52 5.17 -14.44 18.99
CA LYS A 52 4.41 -15.42 18.19
C LYS A 52 4.37 -14.97 16.72
N GLU A 53 4.07 -15.93 15.85
CA GLU A 53 3.84 -15.65 14.43
C GLU A 53 2.68 -14.65 14.24
N PRO A 54 2.82 -13.69 13.31
CA PRO A 54 1.73 -12.81 12.93
C PRO A 54 0.48 -13.57 12.48
N LYS A 55 -0.68 -13.07 12.87
CA LYS A 55 -1.99 -13.54 12.36
C LYS A 55 -2.51 -12.51 11.37
N HIS A 56 -2.37 -12.80 10.10
CA HIS A 56 -2.80 -11.91 9.02
C HIS A 56 -4.32 -11.89 8.90
N MET A 57 -4.87 -10.72 8.55
CA MET A 57 -6.29 -10.56 8.21
C MET A 57 -6.65 -11.47 7.03
N LEU A 58 -5.84 -11.43 5.98
CA LEU A 58 -5.99 -12.25 4.78
C LEU A 58 -5.16 -13.54 4.88
N PRO A 59 -5.46 -14.57 4.07
CA PRO A 59 -4.56 -15.70 3.87
C PRO A 59 -3.15 -15.22 3.55
N THR A 60 -2.14 -15.81 4.21
CA THR A 60 -0.73 -15.39 4.09
C THR A 60 -0.22 -15.37 2.66
N GLN A 61 -0.69 -16.27 1.80
CA GLN A 61 -0.37 -16.28 0.37
C GLN A 61 -0.85 -15.01 -0.33
N ILE A 62 -2.07 -14.55 -0.03
CA ILE A 62 -2.62 -13.32 -0.61
C ILE A 62 -1.81 -12.10 -0.15
N CYS A 63 -1.52 -12.00 1.15
CA CYS A 63 -0.67 -10.95 1.69
C CYS A 63 0.69 -10.89 0.99
N ARG A 64 1.39 -12.03 0.92
CA ARG A 64 2.77 -12.09 0.44
C ARG A 64 2.91 -11.95 -1.07
N ASP A 65 1.99 -12.54 -1.83
CA ASP A 65 2.12 -12.65 -3.27
C ASP A 65 1.41 -11.53 -4.01
N PHE A 66 0.30 -11.01 -3.48
CA PHE A 66 -0.52 -10.00 -4.17
C PHE A 66 -0.52 -8.64 -3.47
N CYS A 67 -0.70 -8.59 -2.15
CA CYS A 67 -0.83 -7.31 -1.45
C CYS A 67 0.52 -6.66 -1.10
N SER A 68 1.57 -7.45 -0.86
CA SER A 68 2.88 -6.92 -0.49
C SER A 68 3.53 -6.21 -1.67
N LEU A 69 3.79 -4.91 -1.50
CA LEU A 69 4.45 -3.99 -2.43
C LEU A 69 5.98 -4.22 -2.46
N LYS A 70 6.39 -5.48 -2.58
CA LYS A 70 7.79 -5.91 -2.63
C LYS A 70 8.46 -5.48 -3.94
N PRO A 71 9.78 -5.24 -3.93
CA PRO A 71 10.50 -4.87 -5.14
C PRO A 71 10.40 -5.91 -6.25
N ASP A 72 10.65 -5.46 -7.48
CA ASP A 72 10.77 -6.29 -8.71
C ASP A 72 9.47 -6.91 -9.24
N PHE A 73 8.32 -6.64 -8.61
CA PHE A 73 7.04 -7.08 -9.12
C PHE A 73 6.06 -5.91 -9.26
N ASP A 74 5.30 -5.94 -10.34
CA ASP A 74 4.19 -5.03 -10.55
C ASP A 74 3.04 -5.34 -9.58
N ARG A 75 2.51 -4.31 -8.93
CA ARG A 75 1.51 -4.42 -7.88
C ARG A 75 0.40 -3.41 -8.09
N LEU A 76 -0.84 -3.86 -7.88
CA LEU A 76 -1.99 -2.97 -7.86
C LEU A 76 -1.97 -2.15 -6.57
N ALA A 77 -2.11 -0.84 -6.72
CA ALA A 77 -2.12 0.09 -5.62
C ALA A 77 -3.15 1.20 -5.86
N ILE A 78 -3.66 1.75 -4.77
CA ILE A 78 -4.31 3.05 -4.76
C ILE A 78 -3.23 4.08 -4.42
N SER A 79 -3.07 5.07 -5.30
CA SER A 79 -2.08 6.13 -5.15
C SER A 79 -2.74 7.43 -4.75
N VAL A 80 -2.11 8.15 -3.82
CA VAL A 80 -2.40 9.55 -3.49
C VAL A 80 -1.18 10.37 -3.88
N ILE A 81 -1.35 11.26 -4.86
CA ILE A 81 -0.29 12.08 -5.45
C ILE A 81 -0.51 13.53 -5.02
N ILE A 82 0.52 14.14 -4.44
CA ILE A 82 0.49 15.52 -3.95
C ILE A 82 1.65 16.32 -4.49
N GLN A 83 1.44 17.63 -4.67
CA GLN A 83 2.47 18.58 -5.06
C GLN A 83 3.00 19.30 -3.82
N VAL A 84 4.31 19.39 -3.68
CA VAL A 84 5.02 19.93 -2.52
C VAL A 84 6.06 20.93 -3.02
N ASN A 85 6.05 22.15 -2.50
CA ASN A 85 7.04 23.16 -2.90
C ASN A 85 8.37 22.99 -2.14
N GLU A 86 9.40 23.77 -2.49
CA GLU A 86 10.72 23.71 -1.83
C GLU A 86 10.69 23.97 -0.33
N GLN A 87 9.65 24.64 0.18
CA GLN A 87 9.47 24.91 1.60
C GLN A 87 8.70 23.77 2.33
N GLY A 88 8.41 22.67 1.64
CA GLY A 88 7.65 21.54 2.18
C GLY A 88 6.15 21.79 2.29
N LYS A 89 5.62 22.86 1.66
CA LYS A 89 4.19 23.17 1.69
C LYS A 89 3.49 22.40 0.58
N VAL A 90 2.47 21.62 0.97
CA VAL A 90 1.55 20.96 0.03
C VAL A 90 0.67 22.01 -0.64
N PHE A 91 0.48 21.91 -1.95
CA PHE A 91 -0.40 22.78 -2.73
C PHE A 91 -1.14 22.01 -3.82
N GLY A 92 -2.16 22.63 -4.41
CA GLY A 92 -3.05 21.97 -5.37
C GLY A 92 -4.03 21.01 -4.71
N GLN A 93 -4.73 20.23 -5.53
CA GLN A 93 -5.60 19.15 -5.07
C GLN A 93 -4.85 17.82 -5.15
N PRO A 94 -4.95 16.95 -4.13
CA PRO A 94 -4.44 15.59 -4.23
C PRO A 94 -5.13 14.85 -5.37
N ASP A 95 -4.35 14.15 -6.19
CA ASP A 95 -4.88 13.20 -7.17
C ASP A 95 -4.92 11.81 -6.55
N VAL A 96 -6.07 11.15 -6.64
CA VAL A 96 -6.30 9.82 -6.07
C VAL A 96 -6.72 8.88 -7.18
N CYS A 97 -5.91 7.87 -7.46
CA CYS A 97 -6.13 6.99 -8.61
C CYS A 97 -5.74 5.54 -8.33
N LYS A 98 -6.35 4.63 -9.09
CA LYS A 98 -5.84 3.25 -9.21
C LYS A 98 -4.56 3.28 -10.04
N SER A 99 -3.59 2.47 -9.63
CA SER A 99 -2.25 2.51 -10.18
C SER A 99 -1.60 1.12 -10.18
N VAL A 100 -0.60 0.96 -11.02
CA VAL A 100 0.32 -0.17 -10.99
C VAL A 100 1.69 0.38 -10.60
N ILE A 101 2.28 -0.15 -9.53
CA ILE A 101 3.62 0.25 -9.08
C ILE A 101 4.59 -0.90 -9.15
N ASN A 102 5.86 -0.59 -9.32
CA ASN A 102 6.97 -1.53 -9.22
C ASN A 102 8.00 -0.94 -8.26
N SER A 103 7.96 -1.39 -7.00
CA SER A 103 8.89 -0.88 -5.98
C SER A 103 10.33 -1.18 -6.40
N LYS A 104 11.22 -0.20 -6.26
CA LYS A 104 12.64 -0.36 -6.65
C LYS A 104 13.51 -0.83 -5.51
N GLN A 105 13.09 -0.58 -4.27
CA GLN A 105 13.90 -0.91 -3.12
C GLN A 105 13.04 -1.02 -1.87
N ARG A 106 13.42 -1.95 -1.00
CA ARG A 106 12.91 -2.04 0.37
C ARG A 106 13.94 -1.40 1.30
N PHE A 107 13.47 -0.51 2.18
CA PHE A 107 14.28 0.07 3.25
C PHE A 107 13.92 -0.58 4.60
N SER A 108 14.83 -0.51 5.56
CA SER A 108 14.62 -0.88 6.97
C SER A 108 14.90 0.32 7.86
N HIS A 109 14.14 0.46 8.94
CA HIS A 109 14.34 1.52 9.94
C HIS A 109 15.52 1.22 10.87
#